data_AF-A0A6A4WY83-F1
#
_entry.id   AF-A0A6A4WY83-F1
#
_cell.length_a   1.000
_cell.length_b   1.000
_cell.length_c   1.000
_cell.angle_alpha   90.00
_cell.angle_beta   90.00
_cell.angle_gamma   90.00
#
_symmetry.space_group_name_H-M   'P 1'
#
loop_
_entity.id
_entity.type
_entity.pdbx_description
1 polymer ?
#
loop_
_entity_poly.entity_id
_entity_poly.type
_entity_poly.pdbx_seq_one_letter_code
_entity_poly.pdbx_strand_id
1 'polypeptide(L)'
;MTLESGPAAQTTQLGATIWQQLLLLVERGRPVHLQWVPAHCGLAGNERADAIAKEAAGMDQSNAPIDTRSATRAAARSARRQWQRAWPDGWYKEIFGEEHLPGPVSGDNRMAAVDTHQLRAGHWSQSAQYLHRIGRRPTDTCQGCADTECPAARCLVCGEEADTPRHVLLRCPCLCGTRLHALGNMHGRPPDLRRDDVVAAFAAGFRSFQSRSATPRQ
;
A
#
# COMPACT_ATOMS: atom_id res chain seq x y z
N MET A 1 0.28 26.34 10.03
CA MET A 1 0.21 27.49 10.96
C MET A 1 -0.53 28.57 10.22
N THR A 2 -1.70 28.98 10.68
CA THR A 2 -2.51 30.02 10.04
C THR A 2 -2.51 31.23 10.95
N LEU A 3 -1.53 32.12 10.76
CA LEU A 3 -1.46 33.36 11.53
C LEU A 3 -2.71 34.21 11.31
N GLU A 4 -3.30 34.16 10.11
CA GLU A 4 -4.57 34.80 9.75
C GLU A 4 -5.74 34.48 10.69
N SER A 5 -5.73 33.32 11.36
CA SER A 5 -6.83 32.90 12.25
C SER A 5 -6.80 33.60 13.61
N GLY A 6 -5.82 34.46 13.87
CA GLY A 6 -5.69 35.21 15.13
C GLY A 6 -4.98 34.42 16.25
N PRO A 7 -4.68 35.09 17.39
CA PRO A 7 -3.89 34.52 18.48
C PRO A 7 -4.59 33.34 19.17
N ALA A 8 -5.91 33.40 19.34
CA ALA A 8 -6.69 32.36 20.03
C ALA A 8 -6.83 31.06 19.21
N ALA A 9 -6.62 31.11 17.89
CA ALA A 9 -6.76 29.96 17.01
C ALA A 9 -5.45 29.18 16.80
N GLN A 10 -4.35 29.58 17.46
CA GLN A 10 -3.07 28.93 17.28
C GLN A 10 -3.02 27.56 17.97
N THR A 11 -2.71 26.53 17.19
CA THR A 11 -2.63 25.13 17.65
C THR A 11 -1.20 24.65 17.88
N THR A 12 -0.21 25.54 17.69
CA THR A 12 1.22 25.23 17.82
C THR A 12 1.89 26.23 18.74
N GLN A 13 2.89 25.78 19.52
CA GLN A 13 3.68 26.64 20.39
C GLN A 13 4.33 27.78 19.62
N LEU A 14 4.91 27.50 18.45
CA LEU A 14 5.53 28.51 17.58
C LEU A 14 4.53 29.59 17.16
N GLY A 15 3.34 29.20 16.71
CA GLY A 15 2.28 30.14 16.33
C GLY A 15 1.85 31.04 17.51
N ALA A 16 1.71 30.46 18.70
CA ALA A 16 1.40 31.20 19.92
C ALA A 16 2.52 32.20 20.30
N THR A 17 3.78 31.77 20.24
CA THR A 17 4.94 32.64 20.49
C THR A 17 5.03 33.77 19.48
N ILE A 18 4.82 33.50 18.19
CA ILE A 18 4.80 34.54 17.16
C ILE A 18 3.73 35.58 17.47
N TRP A 19 2.50 35.15 17.78
CA TRP A 19 1.42 36.07 18.14
C TRP A 19 1.72 36.89 19.39
N GLN A 20 2.33 36.28 20.42
CA GLN A 20 2.77 37.01 21.61
C GLN A 20 3.77 38.12 21.25
N GLN A 21 4.74 37.85 20.37
CA GLN A 21 5.70 38.86 19.92
C GLN A 21 5.06 39.96 19.07
N LEU A 22 4.11 39.61 18.19
CA LEU A 22 3.37 40.57 17.38
C LEU A 22 2.58 41.54 18.27
N LEU A 23 1.85 41.03 19.27
CA LEU A 23 1.09 41.84 20.23
C LEU A 23 2.02 42.78 21.02
N LEU A 24 3.15 42.25 21.50
CA LEU A 24 4.18 43.02 22.22
C LEU A 24 4.82 44.15 21.40
N LEU A 25 4.86 44.04 20.07
CA LEU A 25 5.32 45.12 19.19
C LEU A 25 4.27 46.22 19.09
N VAL A 26 3.00 45.82 18.91
CA VAL A 26 1.87 46.77 18.81
C VAL A 26 1.68 47.54 20.12
N GLU A 27 1.76 46.87 21.27
CA GLU A 27 1.69 47.51 22.60
C GLU A 27 2.78 48.57 22.80
N ARG A 28 3.95 48.39 22.19
CA ARG A 28 5.06 49.35 22.21
C ARG A 28 4.93 50.46 21.16
N GLY A 29 3.75 50.62 20.56
CA GLY A 29 3.47 51.64 19.55
C GLY A 29 4.11 51.38 18.19
N ARG A 30 4.50 50.13 17.90
CA ARG A 30 5.06 49.75 16.59
C ARG A 30 3.96 49.10 15.74
N PRO A 31 3.44 49.78 14.71
CA PRO A 31 2.45 49.17 13.82
C PRO A 31 3.08 47.99 13.08
N VAL A 32 2.35 46.87 13.00
CA VAL A 32 2.79 45.66 12.30
C VAL A 32 1.84 45.35 11.16
N HIS A 33 2.39 45.16 9.97
CA HIS A 33 1.65 44.73 8.78
C HIS A 33 2.19 43.37 8.34
N LEU A 34 1.28 42.41 8.12
CA LEU A 34 1.59 41.09 7.58
C LEU A 34 1.04 41.01 6.14
N GLN A 35 1.91 40.66 5.21
CA GLN A 35 1.55 40.48 3.81
C GLN A 35 2.06 39.12 3.33
N TRP A 36 1.16 38.33 2.74
CA TRP A 36 1.56 37.11 2.06
C TRP A 36 2.19 37.44 0.70
N VAL A 37 3.26 36.72 0.36
CA VAL A 37 3.90 36.76 -0.96
C VAL A 37 4.10 35.33 -1.47
N PRO A 38 3.97 35.08 -2.79
CA PRO A 38 4.22 33.77 -3.36
C PRO A 38 5.70 33.37 -3.23
N ALA A 39 5.95 32.09 -2.96
CA ALA A 39 7.31 31.53 -2.94
C ALA A 39 7.91 31.44 -4.35
N HIS A 40 9.24 31.45 -4.45
CA HIS A 40 10.00 31.17 -5.68
C HIS A 40 9.63 32.02 -6.91
N CYS A 41 9.37 33.31 -6.69
CA CYS A 41 8.96 34.23 -7.75
C CYS A 41 10.01 35.30 -8.12
N GLY A 42 11.28 35.16 -7.70
CA GLY A 42 12.31 36.15 -8.00
C GLY A 42 12.35 37.36 -7.07
N LEU A 43 11.50 37.41 -6.03
CA LEU A 43 11.51 38.50 -5.05
C LEU A 43 12.74 38.37 -4.15
N ALA A 44 13.77 39.19 -4.40
CA ALA A 44 15.07 39.12 -3.73
C ALA A 44 14.99 39.03 -2.19
N GLY A 45 14.07 39.78 -1.56
CA GLY A 45 13.87 39.74 -0.11
C GLY A 45 13.31 38.38 0.38
N ASN A 46 12.35 37.81 -0.34
CA ASN A 46 11.75 36.52 -0.01
C ASN A 46 12.73 35.37 -0.27
N GLU A 47 13.46 35.41 -1.39
CA GLU A 47 14.47 34.41 -1.72
C GLU A 47 15.62 34.41 -0.71
N ARG A 48 16.04 35.59 -0.24
CA ARG A 48 17.04 35.69 0.83
C ARG A 48 16.52 35.12 2.15
N ALA A 49 15.25 35.35 2.49
CA ALA A 49 14.64 34.76 3.67
C ALA A 49 14.57 33.22 3.56
N ASP A 50 14.17 32.68 2.42
CA ASP A 50 14.15 31.23 2.15
C ASP A 50 15.54 30.61 2.24
N ALA A 51 16.57 31.28 1.69
CA ALA A 51 17.96 30.82 1.77
C ALA A 51 18.44 30.72 3.23
N ILE A 52 18.22 31.77 4.02
CA ILE A 52 18.58 31.79 5.46
C ILE A 52 17.81 30.70 6.21
N ALA A 53 16.51 30.55 5.96
CA ALA A 53 15.70 29.51 6.60
C ALA A 53 16.21 28.10 6.26
N LYS A 54 16.64 27.87 5.02
CA LYS A 54 17.21 26.61 4.57
C LYS A 54 18.57 26.31 5.20
N GLU A 55 19.44 27.31 5.33
CA GLU A 55 20.70 27.20 6.06
C GLU A 55 20.46 26.87 7.54
N ALA A 56 19.55 27.59 8.19
CA ALA A 56 19.19 27.36 9.59
C ALA A 56 18.61 25.96 9.81
N ALA A 57 17.82 25.43 8.86
CA ALA A 57 17.30 24.07 8.93
C ALA A 57 18.39 22.98 8.88
N GLY A 58 19.59 23.30 8.39
CA GLY A 58 20.76 22.42 8.42
C GLY A 58 21.60 22.51 9.69
N MET A 59 21.34 23.48 10.58
CA MET A 59 22.03 23.64 11.86
C MET A 59 21.46 22.68 12.92
N ASP A 60 22.07 22.63 14.12
CA ASP A 60 21.54 21.81 15.22
C ASP A 60 20.11 22.23 15.59
N GLN A 61 19.20 21.25 15.59
CA GLN A 61 17.78 21.40 15.92
C GLN A 61 17.40 20.65 17.20
N SER A 62 18.37 20.22 18.01
CA SER A 62 18.13 19.44 19.25
C SER A 62 17.11 20.07 20.21
N ASN A 63 17.08 21.42 20.28
CA ASN A 63 16.16 22.18 21.14
C ASN A 63 14.95 22.76 20.41
N ALA A 64 14.79 22.51 19.10
CA ALA A 64 13.66 23.03 18.34
C ALA A 64 12.37 22.26 18.73
N PRO A 65 11.30 22.95 19.16
CA PRO A 65 10.04 22.28 19.48
C PRO A 65 9.45 21.60 18.24
N ILE A 66 9.21 20.30 18.34
CA ILE A 66 8.54 19.53 17.27
C ILE A 66 7.07 19.34 17.67
N ASP A 67 6.14 19.68 16.78
CA ASP A 67 4.74 19.40 17.02
C ASP A 67 4.44 17.89 16.95
N THR A 68 3.45 17.43 17.73
CA THR A 68 3.09 16.01 17.84
C THR A 68 2.77 15.37 16.50
N ARG A 69 2.15 16.11 15.58
CA ARG A 69 1.80 15.63 14.24
C ARG A 69 3.06 15.44 13.39
N SER A 70 4.03 16.36 13.44
CA SER A 70 5.32 16.20 12.79
C SER A 70 6.12 15.03 13.36
N ALA A 71 6.16 14.88 14.68
CA ALA A 71 6.82 13.75 15.34
C ALA A 71 6.18 12.40 14.93
N THR A 72 4.85 12.31 14.97
CA THR A 72 4.10 11.10 14.56
C THR A 72 4.37 10.73 13.11
N ARG A 73 4.36 11.71 12.20
CA ARG A 73 4.68 11.49 10.78
C ARG A 73 6.12 11.05 10.58
N ALA A 74 7.07 11.62 11.32
CA ALA A 74 8.47 11.22 11.27
C ALA A 74 8.66 9.77 11.75
N ALA A 75 8.04 9.40 12.88
CA ALA A 75 8.06 8.05 13.42
C ALA A 75 7.46 7.03 12.42
N ALA A 76 6.28 7.32 11.86
CA ALA A 76 5.64 6.47 10.86
C ALA A 76 6.52 6.27 9.61
N ARG A 77 7.15 7.35 9.10
CA ARG A 77 8.10 7.25 7.97
C ARG A 77 9.32 6.41 8.32
N SER A 78 9.87 6.56 9.53
CA SER A 78 11.01 5.76 9.99
C SER A 78 10.65 4.28 10.10
N ALA A 79 9.53 3.96 10.74
CA ALA A 79 9.02 2.60 10.86
C ALA A 79 8.78 1.96 9.49
N ARG A 80 8.16 2.72 8.56
CA ARG A 80 7.94 2.27 7.18
C ARG A 80 9.25 1.92 6.47
N ARG A 81 10.27 2.77 6.57
CA ARG A 81 11.59 2.53 5.95
C ARG A 81 12.31 1.33 6.54
N GLN A 82 12.26 1.17 7.87
CA GLN A 82 12.84 0.01 8.55
C GLN A 82 12.17 -1.27 8.10
N TRP A 83 10.83 -1.28 8.05
CA TRP A 83 10.07 -2.44 7.58
C TRP A 83 10.39 -2.78 6.12
N GLN A 84 10.46 -1.79 5.23
CA GLN A 84 10.86 -1.99 3.82
C GLN A 84 12.24 -2.65 3.69
N ARG A 85 13.22 -2.18 4.48
CA ARG A 85 14.59 -2.76 4.48
C ARG A 85 14.64 -4.18 5.03
N ALA A 86 13.80 -4.47 6.02
CA ALA A 86 13.71 -5.79 6.64
C ALA A 86 12.73 -6.73 5.92
N TRP A 87 12.17 -6.33 4.78
CA TRP A 87 11.19 -7.14 4.07
C TRP A 87 11.87 -8.41 3.52
N PRO A 88 11.45 -9.60 3.98
CA PRO A 88 12.01 -10.85 3.49
C PRO A 88 11.81 -11.04 1.98
N ASP A 89 12.76 -11.73 1.36
CA ASP A 89 12.61 -12.20 -0.01
C ASP A 89 11.44 -13.20 -0.12
N GLY A 90 10.76 -13.18 -1.27
CA GLY A 90 9.68 -14.10 -1.57
C GLY A 90 8.57 -13.47 -2.40
N TRP A 91 7.46 -14.18 -2.49
CA TRP A 91 6.32 -13.88 -3.37
C TRP A 91 5.84 -12.43 -3.31
N TYR A 92 5.68 -11.86 -2.12
CA TYR A 92 5.24 -10.47 -1.99
C TYR A 92 6.30 -9.48 -2.46
N LYS A 93 7.59 -9.74 -2.21
CA LYS A 93 8.68 -8.88 -2.68
C LYS A 93 8.81 -8.94 -4.20
N GLU A 94 8.52 -10.09 -4.82
CA GLU A 94 8.42 -10.20 -6.28
C GLU A 94 7.30 -9.29 -6.84
N ILE A 95 6.15 -9.22 -6.18
CA ILE A 95 5.02 -8.39 -6.62
C ILE A 95 5.30 -6.89 -6.42
N PHE A 96 5.71 -6.50 -5.22
CA PHE A 96 5.75 -5.10 -4.82
C PHE A 96 7.13 -4.44 -5.00
N GLY A 97 8.19 -5.22 -5.11
CA GLY A 97 9.57 -4.73 -5.13
C GLY A 97 9.97 -4.08 -3.81
N GLU A 98 11.06 -3.31 -3.84
CA GLU A 98 11.62 -2.66 -2.64
C GLU A 98 10.91 -1.33 -2.31
N GLU A 99 10.33 -0.68 -3.33
CA GLU A 99 9.82 0.68 -3.21
C GLU A 99 8.33 0.75 -2.79
N HIS A 100 7.56 -0.30 -3.08
CA HIS A 100 6.09 -0.26 -2.92
C HIS A 100 5.68 -1.13 -1.73
N LEU A 101 4.83 -0.61 -0.86
CA LEU A 101 4.20 -1.43 0.18
C LEU A 101 2.82 -1.87 -0.28
N PRO A 102 2.32 -3.04 0.18
CA PRO A 102 0.95 -3.43 -0.09
C PRO A 102 0.05 -2.42 0.63
N GLY A 103 -0.77 -1.71 -0.13
CA GLY A 103 -1.82 -0.85 0.42
C GLY A 103 -3.03 -1.66 0.87
N PRO A 104 -4.03 -0.99 1.47
CA PRO A 104 -5.36 -1.58 1.62
C PRO A 104 -5.89 -2.07 0.26
N VAL A 105 -6.43 -3.28 0.22
CA VAL A 105 -7.02 -3.83 -1.01
C VAL A 105 -8.32 -3.11 -1.29
N SER A 106 -8.41 -2.53 -2.49
CA SER A 106 -9.64 -1.99 -3.05
C SER A 106 -10.32 -3.05 -3.91
N GLY A 107 -11.64 -3.11 -3.89
CA GLY A 107 -12.41 -4.02 -4.74
C GLY A 107 -13.83 -3.52 -4.91
N ASP A 108 -14.47 -3.92 -6.00
CA ASP A 108 -15.84 -3.49 -6.34
C ASP A 108 -16.86 -3.89 -5.25
N ASN A 109 -16.55 -4.97 -4.52
CA ASN A 109 -17.30 -5.41 -3.35
C ASN A 109 -16.38 -6.12 -2.35
N ARG A 110 -16.93 -6.39 -1.15
CA ARG A 110 -16.21 -7.06 -0.06
C ARG A 110 -15.64 -8.42 -0.46
N MET A 111 -16.37 -9.22 -1.23
CA MET A 111 -15.93 -10.54 -1.64
C MET A 111 -14.73 -10.47 -2.58
N ALA A 112 -14.75 -9.55 -3.56
CA ALA A 112 -13.62 -9.31 -4.45
C ALA A 112 -12.37 -8.85 -3.68
N ALA A 113 -12.53 -7.94 -2.71
CA ALA A 113 -11.42 -7.50 -1.87
C ALA A 113 -10.84 -8.65 -1.02
N VAL A 114 -11.70 -9.52 -0.45
CA VAL A 114 -11.28 -10.71 0.31
C VAL A 114 -10.54 -11.70 -0.59
N ASP A 115 -11.08 -12.00 -1.77
CA ASP A 115 -10.46 -12.89 -2.73
C ASP A 115 -9.08 -12.38 -3.16
N THR A 116 -8.99 -11.10 -3.54
CA THR A 116 -7.73 -10.47 -3.91
C THR A 116 -6.68 -10.56 -2.79
N HIS A 117 -7.09 -10.25 -1.56
CA HIS A 117 -6.20 -10.32 -0.41
C HIS A 117 -5.72 -11.76 -0.16
N GLN A 118 -6.64 -12.72 -0.05
CA GLN A 118 -6.30 -14.09 0.28
C GLN A 118 -5.51 -14.78 -0.85
N LEU A 119 -5.84 -14.51 -2.11
CA LEU A 119 -5.14 -15.05 -3.27
C LEU A 119 -3.71 -14.55 -3.33
N ARG A 120 -3.45 -13.25 -3.09
CA ARG A 120 -2.08 -12.76 -2.94
C ARG A 120 -1.36 -13.39 -1.75
N ALA A 121 -2.07 -13.61 -0.65
CA ALA A 121 -1.49 -14.15 0.57
C ALA A 121 -1.20 -15.66 0.51
N GLY A 122 -1.75 -16.39 -0.47
CA GLY A 122 -1.66 -17.86 -0.50
C GLY A 122 -2.52 -18.54 0.57
N HIS A 123 -3.60 -17.87 0.98
CA HIS A 123 -4.56 -18.34 1.98
C HIS A 123 -5.99 -18.35 1.42
N TRP A 124 -6.11 -18.60 0.12
CA TRP A 124 -7.37 -18.44 -0.60
C TRP A 124 -8.31 -19.61 -0.37
N SER A 125 -9.51 -19.32 0.15
CA SER A 125 -10.52 -20.34 0.46
C SER A 125 -11.02 -21.13 -0.76
N GLN A 126 -10.72 -20.68 -1.98
CA GLN A 126 -11.04 -21.42 -3.21
C GLN A 126 -9.90 -22.29 -3.73
N SER A 127 -8.70 -22.24 -3.14
CA SER A 127 -7.54 -23.02 -3.55
C SER A 127 -7.58 -24.42 -2.95
N ALA A 128 -7.48 -25.44 -3.79
CA ALA A 128 -7.29 -26.83 -3.36
C ALA A 128 -6.00 -27.00 -2.56
N GLN A 129 -4.90 -26.42 -3.02
CA GLN A 129 -3.60 -26.48 -2.34
C GLN A 129 -3.68 -25.90 -0.93
N TYR A 130 -4.28 -24.73 -0.77
CA TYR A 130 -4.42 -24.10 0.53
C TYR A 130 -5.29 -24.94 1.47
N LEU A 131 -6.48 -25.34 1.02
CA LEU A 131 -7.42 -26.12 1.82
C LEU A 131 -6.85 -27.48 2.20
N HIS A 132 -6.10 -28.13 1.32
CA HIS A 132 -5.42 -29.39 1.61
C HIS A 132 -4.31 -29.20 2.64
N ARG A 133 -3.48 -28.15 2.50
CA ARG A 133 -2.40 -27.82 3.44
C ARG A 133 -2.88 -27.63 4.87
N ILE A 134 -4.10 -27.11 5.06
CA ILE A 134 -4.70 -26.89 6.39
C ILE A 134 -5.63 -28.04 6.83
N GLY A 135 -5.64 -29.17 6.12
CA GLY A 135 -6.46 -30.34 6.45
C GLY A 135 -7.97 -30.14 6.29
N ARG A 136 -8.40 -29.17 5.48
CA ARG A 136 -9.82 -28.92 5.15
C ARG A 136 -10.26 -29.61 3.86
N ARG A 137 -9.31 -30.20 3.12
CA ARG A 137 -9.57 -31.01 1.93
C ARG A 137 -8.77 -32.31 1.98
N PRO A 138 -9.08 -33.23 2.91
CA PRO A 138 -8.41 -34.52 2.97
C PRO A 138 -8.77 -35.39 1.75
N THR A 139 -7.91 -36.36 1.49
CA THR A 139 -8.11 -37.46 0.55
C THR A 139 -7.83 -38.77 1.28
N ASP A 140 -8.27 -39.90 0.72
CA ASP A 140 -8.07 -41.21 1.34
C ASP A 140 -6.58 -41.53 1.59
N THR A 141 -5.70 -41.03 0.71
CA THR A 141 -4.25 -41.26 0.78
C THR A 141 -3.48 -40.17 1.51
N CYS A 142 -4.08 -39.00 1.76
CA CYS A 142 -3.42 -37.88 2.43
C CYS A 142 -4.44 -36.96 3.12
N GLN A 143 -4.32 -36.82 4.43
CA GLN A 143 -5.23 -35.98 5.24
C GLN A 143 -4.93 -34.48 5.12
N GLY A 144 -3.72 -34.12 4.73
CA GLY A 144 -3.27 -32.74 4.52
C GLY A 144 -1.75 -32.65 4.54
N CYS A 145 -1.18 -31.98 3.54
CA CYS A 145 0.25 -31.75 3.44
C CYS A 145 0.54 -30.43 2.71
N ALA A 146 1.76 -29.92 2.85
CA ALA A 146 2.21 -28.72 2.15
C ALA A 146 2.81 -29.01 0.76
N ASP A 147 2.87 -30.28 0.35
CA ASP A 147 3.47 -30.71 -0.91
C ASP A 147 2.63 -30.24 -2.11
N THR A 148 3.27 -29.48 -3.01
CA THR A 148 2.65 -28.96 -4.23
C THR A 148 2.54 -29.99 -5.35
N GLU A 149 3.24 -31.11 -5.25
CA GLU A 149 3.12 -32.23 -6.19
C GLU A 149 2.00 -33.20 -5.79
N CYS A 150 1.47 -33.05 -4.57
CA CYS A 150 0.36 -33.85 -4.09
C CYS A 150 -0.85 -33.75 -5.05
N PRO A 151 -1.44 -34.88 -5.49
CA PRO A 151 -2.63 -34.86 -6.34
C PRO A 151 -3.81 -34.08 -5.74
N ALA A 152 -3.93 -34.05 -4.41
CA ALA A 152 -4.98 -33.32 -3.70
C ALA A 152 -4.85 -31.78 -3.81
N ALA A 153 -3.63 -31.28 -4.08
CA ALA A 153 -3.33 -29.87 -4.23
C ALA A 153 -3.57 -29.34 -5.66
N ARG A 154 -3.78 -30.24 -6.64
CA ARG A 154 -3.94 -29.90 -8.06
C ARG A 154 -5.02 -28.85 -8.27
N CYS A 155 -4.74 -27.96 -9.20
CA CYS A 155 -5.56 -26.83 -9.55
C CYS A 155 -6.95 -27.29 -10.00
N LEU A 156 -7.97 -26.69 -9.39
CA LEU A 156 -9.36 -27.08 -9.61
C LEU A 156 -9.90 -26.75 -11.01
N VAL A 157 -9.17 -25.97 -11.80
CA VAL A 157 -9.63 -25.57 -13.15
C VAL A 157 -8.80 -26.20 -14.27
N CYS A 158 -7.47 -26.33 -14.12
CA CYS A 158 -6.62 -26.97 -15.15
C CYS A 158 -6.12 -28.37 -14.78
N GLY A 159 -6.04 -28.70 -13.50
CA GLY A 159 -5.53 -30.00 -13.03
C GLY A 159 -4.02 -30.25 -13.19
N GLU A 160 -3.24 -29.32 -13.78
CA GLU A 160 -1.85 -29.57 -14.15
C GLU A 160 -0.85 -29.43 -12.98
N GLU A 161 -0.93 -28.32 -12.23
CA GLU A 161 -0.08 -28.00 -11.08
C GLU A 161 -0.96 -27.69 -9.86
N ALA A 162 -0.37 -27.55 -8.67
CA ALA A 162 -1.10 -27.01 -7.53
C ALA A 162 -1.55 -25.55 -7.76
N ASP A 163 -2.77 -25.20 -7.33
CA ASP A 163 -3.33 -23.84 -7.47
C ASP A 163 -2.76 -22.82 -6.46
N THR A 164 -1.44 -22.79 -6.37
CA THR A 164 -0.69 -21.73 -5.68
C THR A 164 -0.99 -20.34 -6.29
N PRO A 165 -0.78 -19.24 -5.55
CA PRO A 165 -0.94 -17.88 -6.09
C PRO A 165 -0.19 -17.68 -7.40
N ARG A 166 1.05 -18.18 -7.47
CA ARG A 166 1.89 -18.09 -8.66
C ARG A 166 1.30 -18.83 -9.84
N HIS A 167 0.78 -20.04 -9.63
CA HIS A 167 0.09 -20.77 -10.68
C HIS A 167 -1.15 -20.03 -11.15
N VAL A 168 -2.10 -19.74 -10.25
CA VAL A 168 -3.38 -19.10 -10.59
C VAL A 168 -3.14 -17.77 -11.31
N LEU A 169 -2.31 -16.90 -10.74
CA LEU A 169 -2.15 -15.53 -11.23
C LEU A 169 -1.28 -15.44 -12.49
N LEU A 170 -0.23 -16.27 -12.62
CA LEU A 170 0.78 -16.09 -13.68
C LEU A 170 0.83 -17.20 -14.74
N ARG A 171 0.40 -18.43 -14.43
CA ARG A 171 0.69 -19.61 -15.28
C ARG A 171 -0.53 -20.43 -15.72
N CYS A 172 -1.62 -20.42 -14.94
CA CYS A 172 -2.77 -21.30 -15.16
C CYS A 172 -3.35 -21.17 -16.57
N PRO A 173 -3.33 -22.21 -17.43
CA PRO A 173 -3.71 -22.09 -18.84
C PRO A 173 -5.18 -21.69 -19.02
N CYS A 174 -6.07 -22.14 -18.12
CA CYS A 174 -7.49 -21.75 -18.15
C CYS A 174 -7.68 -20.22 -17.98
N LEU A 175 -6.77 -19.54 -17.29
CA LEU A 175 -6.83 -18.10 -17.07
C LEU A 175 -6.06 -17.29 -18.12
N CYS A 176 -5.56 -17.93 -19.18
CA CYS A 176 -4.86 -17.26 -20.28
C CYS A 176 -5.72 -16.14 -20.92
N GLY A 177 -6.99 -16.43 -21.20
CA GLY A 177 -7.91 -15.42 -21.76
C GLY A 177 -8.17 -14.24 -20.81
N THR A 178 -8.33 -14.52 -19.51
CA THR A 178 -8.48 -13.46 -18.50
C THR A 178 -7.22 -12.62 -18.39
N ARG A 179 -6.03 -13.22 -18.44
CA ARG A 179 -4.75 -12.51 -18.47
C ARG A 179 -4.63 -11.63 -19.70
N LEU A 180 -4.93 -12.16 -20.88
CA LEU A 180 -4.90 -11.38 -22.12
C LEU A 180 -5.83 -10.17 -22.04
N HIS A 181 -7.04 -10.33 -21.49
CA HIS A 181 -7.99 -9.23 -21.35
C HIS A 181 -7.54 -8.18 -20.32
N ALA A 182 -7.05 -8.59 -19.15
CA ALA A 182 -6.71 -7.66 -18.07
C ALA A 182 -5.34 -6.99 -18.24
N LEU A 183 -4.37 -7.68 -18.85
CA LEU A 183 -2.97 -7.25 -18.95
C LEU A 183 -2.51 -6.99 -20.39
N GLY A 184 -3.28 -7.40 -21.40
CA GLY A 184 -2.83 -7.37 -22.79
C GLY A 184 -1.79 -8.43 -23.14
N ASN A 185 -1.49 -9.37 -22.24
CA ASN A 185 -0.54 -10.46 -22.47
C ASN A 185 -1.02 -11.76 -21.81
N MET A 186 -0.70 -12.89 -22.43
CA MET A 186 -1.07 -14.22 -21.93
C MET A 186 -0.25 -14.66 -20.71
N HIS A 187 0.95 -14.09 -20.58
CA HIS A 187 1.88 -14.33 -19.47
C HIS A 187 2.02 -13.05 -18.64
N GLY A 188 1.56 -13.11 -17.38
CA GLY A 188 1.73 -12.02 -16.44
C GLY A 188 3.10 -12.05 -15.77
N ARG A 189 3.52 -10.93 -15.20
CA ARG A 189 4.70 -10.81 -14.34
C ARG A 189 4.27 -10.42 -12.93
N PRO A 190 5.07 -10.73 -11.89
CA PRO A 190 4.74 -10.35 -10.52
C PRO A 190 4.38 -8.86 -10.32
N PRO A 191 5.05 -7.87 -10.95
CA PRO A 191 4.70 -6.46 -10.77
C PRO A 191 3.31 -6.07 -11.28
N ASP A 192 2.73 -6.85 -12.19
CA ASP A 192 1.38 -6.63 -12.72
C ASP A 192 0.32 -6.91 -11.64
N LEU A 193 0.66 -7.74 -10.64
CA LEU A 193 -0.22 -8.16 -9.56
C LEU A 193 -0.36 -7.12 -8.44
N ARG A 194 0.32 -5.97 -8.54
CA ARG A 194 0.10 -4.80 -7.66
C ARG A 194 -1.28 -4.19 -7.86
N ARG A 195 -1.85 -4.37 -9.05
CA ARG A 195 -3.18 -3.90 -9.43
C ARG A 195 -4.25 -4.81 -8.83
N ASP A 196 -5.13 -4.23 -8.00
CA ASP A 196 -6.19 -4.98 -7.30
C ASP A 196 -7.26 -5.48 -8.26
N ASP A 197 -7.60 -4.68 -9.26
CA ASP A 197 -8.56 -4.99 -10.33
C ASP A 197 -8.11 -6.22 -11.14
N VAL A 198 -6.82 -6.31 -11.44
CA VAL A 198 -6.22 -7.45 -12.16
C VAL A 198 -6.36 -8.74 -11.36
N VAL A 199 -6.02 -8.71 -10.06
CA VAL A 199 -6.10 -9.90 -9.21
C VAL A 199 -7.56 -10.30 -8.98
N ALA A 200 -8.46 -9.34 -8.80
CA ALA A 200 -9.89 -9.58 -8.67
C ALA A 200 -10.47 -10.25 -9.93
N ALA A 201 -10.05 -9.80 -11.13
CA ALA A 201 -10.46 -10.41 -12.39
C ALA A 201 -10.01 -11.88 -12.49
N PHE A 202 -8.81 -12.21 -12.03
CA PHE A 202 -8.33 -13.60 -12.01
C PHE A 202 -9.09 -14.47 -11.01
N ALA A 203 -9.38 -13.95 -9.81
CA ALA A 203 -10.21 -14.66 -8.84
C ALA A 203 -11.62 -14.95 -9.40
N ALA A 204 -12.25 -13.95 -10.02
CA ALA A 204 -13.55 -14.10 -10.66
C ALA A 204 -13.51 -15.10 -11.84
N GLY A 205 -12.49 -15.02 -12.69
CA GLY A 205 -12.27 -15.95 -13.80
C GLY A 205 -12.14 -17.39 -13.31
N PHE A 206 -11.33 -17.61 -12.27
CA PHE A 206 -11.13 -18.93 -11.68
C PHE A 206 -12.42 -19.52 -11.12
N ARG A 207 -13.19 -18.72 -10.35
CA ARG A 207 -14.52 -19.14 -9.85
C ARG A 207 -15.46 -19.51 -11.00
N SER A 208 -15.47 -18.74 -12.08
CA SER A 208 -16.30 -19.03 -13.26
C SER A 208 -15.95 -20.37 -13.91
N PHE A 209 -14.65 -20.71 -14.00
CA PHE A 209 -14.23 -22.02 -14.48
C PHE A 209 -14.61 -23.15 -13.52
N GLN A 210 -14.42 -22.95 -12.20
CA GLN A 210 -14.81 -23.94 -11.20
C GLN A 210 -16.31 -24.28 -11.31
N SER A 211 -17.19 -23.27 -11.44
CA SER A 211 -18.62 -23.49 -11.58
C SER A 211 -18.99 -24.26 -12.86
N ARG A 212 -18.30 -23.99 -13.97
CA ARG A 212 -18.51 -24.73 -15.23
C ARG A 212 -18.07 -26.18 -15.15
N SER A 213 -16.92 -26.45 -14.53
CA SER A 213 -16.41 -27.81 -14.32
C SER A 213 -17.23 -28.62 -13.32
N ALA A 214 -17.95 -27.96 -12.40
CA ALA A 214 -18.85 -28.60 -11.45
C ALA A 214 -20.22 -28.99 -12.03
N THR A 215 -20.57 -28.52 -13.23
CA THR A 215 -21.83 -28.84 -13.90
C THR A 215 -21.60 -30.05 -14.83
N PRO A 216 -22.23 -31.23 -14.60
CA PRO A 216 -22.06 -32.36 -15.50
C PRO A 216 -22.63 -32.01 -16.89
N ARG A 217 -21.87 -32.31 -17.95
CA ARG A 217 -22.40 -32.26 -19.32
C ARG A 217 -23.47 -33.35 -19.43
N GLN A 218 -24.72 -32.94 -19.69
CA GLN A 218 -25.81 -33.84 -20.06
C GLN A 218 -25.55 -34.45 -21.43
#